data_AF-A0A7C2TWT7-F1
#
_entry.id   AF-A0A7C2TWT7-F1
#
_cell.length_a   1.000
_cell.length_b   1.000
_cell.length_c   1.000
_cell.angle_alpha   90.00
_cell.angle_beta   90.00
_cell.angle_gamma   90.00
#
_symmetry.space_group_name_H-M   'P 1'
#
loop_
_entity.id
_entity.type
_entity.pdbx_description
1 polymer ?
#
loop_
_entity_poly.entity_id
_entity_poly.type
_entity_poly.pdbx_seq_one_letter_code
_entity_poly.pdbx_strand_id
1 'polypeptide(L)' 'MMLKEKYKDLLDLGVKLQVKNGDVQEAGGKLHVKGTAAYQYDKDQLWNKIKSYPDLIKVGQKLKISNKTTT' A
#
# COMPACT_ATOMS: atom_id res chain seq x y z
N MET A 1 -9.63 8.27 -16.16
CA MET A 1 -9.02 9.04 -15.06
C MET A 1 -7.95 8.16 -14.44
N MET A 2 -6.70 8.64 -14.41
CA MET A 2 -5.54 7.78 -14.19
C MET A 2 -5.52 7.26 -12.75
N LEU A 3 -5.34 5.95 -12.57
CA LEU A 3 -5.14 5.30 -11.27
C LEU A 3 -4.12 6.06 -10.38
N LYS A 4 -3.07 6.56 -11.02
CA LYS A 4 -2.03 7.38 -10.41
C LYS A 4 -2.53 8.67 -9.76
N GLU A 5 -3.58 9.29 -10.30
CA GLU A 5 -4.15 10.51 -9.73
C GLU A 5 -4.95 10.20 -8.47
N LYS A 6 -5.77 9.13 -8.48
CA LYS A 6 -6.58 8.72 -7.33
C LYS A 6 -5.74 8.26 -6.14
N TYR A 7 -4.61 7.61 -6.39
CA TYR A 7 -3.67 7.16 -5.36
C TYR A 7 -2.40 8.01 -5.30
N LYS A 8 -2.43 9.23 -5.81
CA LYS A 8 -1.24 10.11 -5.85
C LYS A 8 -0.69 10.33 -4.45
N ASP A 9 -1.55 10.62 -3.48
CA ASP A 9 -1.19 10.77 -2.07
C ASP A 9 -0.57 9.52 -1.45
N LEU A 10 -0.98 8.33 -1.91
CA LEU A 10 -0.40 7.08 -1.44
C LEU A 10 1.00 6.85 -2.03
N LEU A 11 1.17 7.14 -3.32
CA LEU A 11 2.47 7.06 -4.00
C LEU A 11 3.45 8.07 -3.40
N ASP A 12 2.99 9.29 -3.14
CA ASP A 12 3.77 10.35 -2.50
C ASP A 12 4.22 9.94 -1.09
N LEU A 13 3.31 9.36 -0.30
CA LEU A 13 3.64 8.78 1.00
C LEU A 13 4.67 7.65 0.87
N GLY A 14 4.53 6.76 -0.12
CA GLY A 14 5.51 5.70 -0.38
C GLY A 14 6.91 6.24 -0.69
N VAL A 15 7.00 7.29 -1.49
CA VAL A 15 8.27 7.98 -1.79
C VAL A 15 8.84 8.65 -0.54
N LYS A 16 7.98 9.32 0.25
CA LYS A 16 8.38 10.00 1.49
C LYS A 16 8.93 9.02 2.54
N LEU A 17 8.35 7.83 2.63
CA LEU A 17 8.78 6.75 3.51
C LEU A 17 9.94 5.92 2.93
N GLN A 18 10.54 6.38 1.83
CA GLN A 18 11.65 5.73 1.12
C GLN A 18 11.37 4.26 0.75
N VAL A 19 10.11 3.95 0.41
CA VAL A 19 9.73 2.61 -0.04
C VAL A 19 10.41 2.31 -1.37
N LYS A 20 11.26 1.29 -1.39
CA LYS A 20 11.95 0.83 -2.60
C LYS A 20 11.04 -0.10 -3.40
N ASN A 21 11.17 -0.06 -4.73
CA ASN A 21 10.35 -0.87 -5.65
C ASN A 21 8.83 -0.73 -5.39
N GLY A 22 8.40 0.50 -5.13
CA GLY A 22 7.00 0.87 -4.96
C GLY A 22 6.22 0.71 -6.27
N ASP A 23 5.20 -0.13 -6.28
CA ASP A 23 4.31 -0.31 -7.44
C ASP A 23 2.85 -0.41 -6.98
N VAL A 24 1.94 0.22 -7.71
CA VAL A 24 0.51 0.27 -7.37
C VAL A 24 -0.31 -0.17 -8.58
N GLN A 25 -1.06 -1.25 -8.42
CA GLN A 25 -1.88 -1.85 -9.47
C GLN A 25 -3.28 -2.07 -8.95
N GLU A 26 -4.30 -1.73 -9.73
CA GLU A 26 -5.69 -2.07 -9.41
C GLU A 26 -6.14 -3.21 -10.31
N ALA A 27 -6.61 -4.30 -9.69
CA ALA A 27 -7.09 -5.47 -10.39
C ALA A 27 -8.34 -6.02 -9.68
N GLY A 28 -9.44 -6.17 -10.42
CA GLY A 28 -10.68 -6.77 -9.91
C GLY A 28 -11.28 -6.02 -8.70
N GLY A 29 -11.17 -4.69 -8.68
CA GLY A 29 -11.65 -3.84 -7.58
C GLY A 29 -10.75 -3.84 -6.34
N LYS A 30 -9.50 -4.32 -6.46
CA LYS A 30 -8.53 -4.38 -5.36
C LYS A 30 -7.27 -3.62 -5.73
N LEU A 31 -6.76 -2.85 -4.77
CA LEU A 31 -5.47 -2.18 -4.90
C LEU A 31 -4.35 -3.10 -4.39
N HIS A 32 -3.44 -3.46 -5.27
CA HIS A 32 -2.19 -4.10 -4.96
C HIS A 32 -1.09 -3.05 -4.86
N VAL A 33 -0.50 -2.95 -3.68
CA VAL A 33 0.65 -2.09 -3.42
C VAL A 33 1.84 -3.00 -3.12
N LYS A 34 2.87 -2.92 -3.95
CA LYS A 34 4.15 -3.61 -3.78
C LYS A 34 5.19 -2.59 -3.34
N GLY A 35 6.15 -3.03 -2.52
CA GLY A 35 7.25 -2.19 -2.08
C GLY A 35 8.00 -2.77 -0.90
N THR A 36 9.21 -2.27 -0.68
CA THR A 36 10.08 -2.61 0.44
C THR A 36 10.32 -1.34 1.26
N ALA A 37 9.61 -1.23 2.38
CA ALA A 37 9.85 -0.20 3.38
C ALA A 37 10.99 -0.63 4.32
N ALA A 38 11.77 0.35 4.80
CA ALA A 38 12.86 0.12 5.75
C ALA A 38 12.34 -0.26 7.14
N TYR A 39 11.22 0.34 7.57
CA TYR A 39 10.65 0.10 8.89
C TYR A 39 9.22 -0.44 8.80
N GLN A 40 8.80 -1.13 9.87
CA GLN A 40 7.43 -1.61 10.01
C GLN A 40 6.44 -0.46 10.15
N TYR A 41 6.81 0.60 10.87
CA TYR A 41 5.99 1.80 11.04
C TYR A 41 5.58 2.44 9.71
N ASP A 42 6.50 2.48 8.74
CA ASP A 42 6.23 3.00 7.40
C ASP A 42 5.14 2.18 6.68
N LYS A 43 5.19 0.85 6.85
CA LYS A 43 4.18 -0.05 6.30
C LYS A 43 2.81 0.23 6.91
N ASP A 44 2.74 0.44 8.23
CA ASP A 44 1.50 0.82 8.93
C ASP A 44 0.94 2.16 8.44
N GLN A 45 1.79 3.16 8.20
CA GLN A 45 1.38 4.46 7.64
C GLN A 45 0.76 4.32 6.24
N LEU A 46 1.45 3.60 5.33
CA LEU A 46 0.90 3.29 4.00
C LEU A 46 -0.42 2.53 4.10
N TRP A 47 -0.49 1.55 4.99
CA TRP A 47 -1.67 0.71 5.15
C TRP A 47 -2.89 1.49 5.65
N ASN A 48 -2.70 2.37 6.65
CA ASN A 48 -3.76 3.26 7.12
C ASN A 48 -4.26 4.17 6.00
N LYS A 49 -3.34 4.71 5.18
CA LYS A 49 -3.71 5.54 4.03
C LYS A 49 -4.50 4.74 3.00
N ILE A 50 -4.08 3.50 2.66
CA ILE A 50 -4.82 2.60 1.75
C ILE A 50 -6.24 2.37 2.28
N LYS A 51 -6.39 2.05 3.56
CA LYS A 51 -7.69 1.81 4.20
C LYS A 51 -8.59 3.03 4.26
N SER A 52 -8.01 4.23 4.24
CA SER A 52 -8.76 5.48 4.26
C SER A 52 -9.46 5.78 2.94
N TYR A 53 -9.15 5.08 1.84
CA TYR A 53 -9.82 5.29 0.56
C TYR A 53 -11.18 4.55 0.53
N PRO A 54 -12.30 5.28 0.48
CA PRO A 54 -13.65 4.69 0.50
C PRO A 54 -13.98 3.93 -0.81
N ASP A 55 -13.28 4.24 -1.89
CA ASP A 55 -13.47 3.64 -3.22
C ASP A 55 -12.90 2.21 -3.37
N LEU A 56 -12.16 1.72 -2.38
CA LEU A 56 -11.68 0.34 -2.38
C LEU A 56 -12.83 -0.58 -1.93
N ILE A 57 -13.58 -1.11 -2.90
CA ILE A 57 -14.70 -2.00 -2.60
C ILE A 57 -14.19 -3.28 -1.91
N LYS A 58 -14.59 -3.41 -0.63
CA LYS A 58 -14.22 -4.41 0.38
C LYS A 58 -12.87 -4.16 1.06
N VAL A 59 -12.82 -3.08 1.85
CA VAL A 59 -11.98 -2.99 3.05
C VAL A 59 -12.25 -4.25 3.92
N GLY A 60 -11.39 -5.26 3.83
CA GLY A 60 -11.70 -6.55 4.45
C GLY A 60 -10.76 -7.72 4.17
N GLN A 61 -9.89 -7.66 3.15
CA GLN A 61 -8.94 -8.75 2.92
C GLN A 61 -7.63 -8.57 3.70
N LYS A 62 -7.39 -9.53 4.60
CA LYS A 62 -6.13 -9.88 5.28
C LYS A 62 -4.96 -9.83 4.28
N LEU A 63 -4.23 -8.71 4.24
CA LEU A 63 -2.91 -8.68 3.60
C LEU A 63 -1.98 -9.50 4.50
N LYS A 64 -1.61 -10.72 4.09
CA LYS A 64 -0.62 -11.54 4.79
C LYS A 64 0.75 -10.87 4.66
N ILE A 65 1.09 -10.02 5.62
CA ILE A 65 2.49 -9.64 5.87
C ILE A 65 3.17 -10.88 6.45
N SER A 66 3.86 -11.65 5.60
CA SER A 66 4.73 -12.72 6.08
C SER A 66 5.95 -12.06 6.73
N ASN A 67 5.89 -11.86 8.05
CA ASN A 67 7.11 -11.74 8.83
C ASN A 67 7.70 -13.14 8.90
N LYS A 68 8.63 -13.46 7.98
CA LYS A 68 9.60 -14.51 8.25
C LYS A 68 10.51 -14.00 9.37
N THR A 69 10.08 -14.14 10.62
CA THR A 69 11.00 -14.31 11.73
C THR A 69 11.60 -15.70 11.56
N THR A 70 12.80 -15.73 10.98
CA THR A 70 13.69 -16.89 11.02
C THR A 70 14.06 -17.12 12.48
N THR A 71 13.65 -18.28 13.03
CA THR A 71 14.32 -18.94 14.15
C THR A 71 14.81 -20.29 13.64
#